data_AF-A0A9P9D5N1-F1
#
_entry.id   AF-A0A9P9D5N1-F1
#
_cell.length_a   1.000
_cell.length_b   1.000
_cell.length_c   1.000
_cell.angle_alpha   90.00
_cell.angle_beta   90.00
_cell.angle_gamma   90.00
#
_symmetry.space_group_name_H-M   'P 1'
#
loop_
_entity.id
_entity.type
_entity.pdbx_description
1 polymer ?
#
loop_
_entity_poly.entity_id
_entity_poly.type
_entity_poly.pdbx_seq_one_letter_code
_entity_poly.pdbx_strand_id
1 'polypeptide(L)'
;MLASTALLAHFEAGIRKNGIPTRLHVEGLAAILTSRPATYPVTQLAREIFDFHACDSAIMACIQGVPSPFERVARAYFANNRIGYSDCDRAQLKALGTELFIRIPRLVGLVRSLRLQPAPENILLLDALRLTESLLSLRDPQAEGRLLRNIKVNTSDDTGAASPLWQNLYFVSVDDFEALAYYWQNRLSLLRLEQRLHNVQPNITDEPEVHFRSSFGSRTNEMFRLMESILLCADYAETLSLRKHGRMFARAMIVVWGVIMDIRLGLIQDGEWTSTMPEQVLRSANTALAVKPDFTIEDMDNAADIFVGGQPKGRFVELYGL
;
A
#
# COMPACT_ATOMS: atom_id res chain seq x y z
N MET A 1 19.08 14.01 17.65
CA MET A 1 18.60 12.63 17.92
C MET A 1 17.82 12.07 16.73
N LEU A 2 16.63 12.59 16.39
CA LEU A 2 15.81 12.07 15.28
C LEU A 2 16.58 11.90 13.95
N ALA A 3 17.22 12.97 13.45
CA ALA A 3 17.98 12.91 12.19
C ALA A 3 19.14 11.90 12.24
N SER A 4 19.85 11.84 13.37
CA SER A 4 20.94 10.88 13.57
C SER A 4 20.44 9.43 13.55
N THR A 5 19.32 9.13 14.23
CA THR A 5 18.70 7.80 14.24
C THR A 5 18.19 7.42 12.85
N ALA A 6 17.62 8.36 12.10
CA ALA A 6 17.13 8.12 10.73
C ALA A 6 18.28 7.80 9.76
N LEU A 7 19.37 8.57 9.86
CA LEU A 7 20.58 8.32 9.06
C LEU A 7 21.21 6.96 9.40
N LEU A 8 21.30 6.61 10.69
CA LEU A 8 21.81 5.31 11.13
C LEU A 8 20.99 4.14 10.57
N ALA A 9 19.66 4.26 10.57
CA ALA A 9 18.77 3.26 9.97
C ALA A 9 19.07 3.06 8.48
N HIS A 10 19.37 4.15 7.75
CA HIS A 10 19.75 4.08 6.35
C HIS A 10 21.14 3.46 6.12
N PHE A 11 22.13 3.80 6.96
CA PHE A 11 23.46 3.19 6.89
C PHE A 11 23.42 1.69 7.21
N GLU A 12 22.69 1.28 8.25
CA GLU A 12 22.51 -0.14 8.59
C GLU A 12 21.86 -0.91 7.44
N ALA A 13 20.80 -0.34 6.85
CA ALA A 13 20.13 -0.89 5.69
C ALA A 13 21.08 -1.08 4.49
N GLY A 14 21.97 -0.11 4.26
CA GLY A 14 23.02 -0.20 3.25
C GLY A 14 24.01 -1.34 3.50
N ILE A 15 24.45 -1.51 4.75
CA ILE A 15 25.40 -2.56 5.16
C ILE A 15 24.80 -3.95 5.01
N ARG A 16 23.52 -4.14 5.34
CA ARG A 16 22.80 -5.42 5.25
C ARG A 16 22.47 -5.86 3.82
N LYS A 17 22.87 -5.09 2.80
CA LYS A 17 22.67 -5.31 1.35
C LYS A 17 21.22 -5.34 0.85
N ASN A 18 20.24 -5.68 1.68
CA ASN A 18 18.80 -5.64 1.34
C ASN A 18 18.19 -4.21 1.39
N GLY A 19 18.88 -3.22 1.97
CA GLY A 19 18.42 -1.84 1.95
C GLY A 19 17.18 -1.56 2.81
N ILE A 20 16.84 -2.47 3.73
CA ILE A 20 15.68 -2.37 4.64
C ILE A 20 16.18 -2.04 6.05
N PRO A 21 15.63 -1.01 6.72
CA PRO A 21 16.00 -0.70 8.10
C PRO A 21 15.58 -1.82 9.05
N THR A 22 16.25 -1.98 10.19
CA THR A 22 15.79 -2.97 11.19
C THR A 22 14.52 -2.52 11.89
N ARG A 23 13.73 -3.48 12.37
CA ARG A 23 12.55 -3.22 13.19
C ARG A 23 12.86 -2.32 14.39
N LEU A 24 13.95 -2.59 15.11
CA LEU A 24 14.35 -1.81 16.28
C LEU A 24 14.62 -0.33 15.93
N HIS A 25 15.21 -0.05 14.75
CA HIS A 25 15.40 1.32 14.30
C HIS A 25 14.06 2.02 14.00
N VAL A 26 13.14 1.34 13.31
CA VAL A 26 11.81 1.89 13.02
C VAL A 26 11.03 2.17 14.30
N GLU A 27 11.06 1.25 15.27
CA GLU A 27 10.44 1.42 16.59
C GLU A 27 11.07 2.57 17.38
N GLY A 28 12.40 2.68 17.34
CA GLY A 28 13.13 3.80 17.96
C GLY A 28 12.75 5.14 17.35
N LEU A 29 12.64 5.23 16.03
CA LEU A 29 12.14 6.44 15.35
C LEU A 29 10.73 6.79 15.79
N ALA A 30 9.82 5.81 15.84
CA ALA A 30 8.46 6.02 16.29
C ALA A 30 8.37 6.51 17.73
N ALA A 31 9.20 5.96 18.62
CA ALA A 31 9.28 6.40 20.01
C ALA A 31 9.77 7.85 20.14
N ILE A 32 10.79 8.25 19.37
CA ILE A 32 11.27 9.65 19.34
C ILE A 32 10.18 10.59 18.81
N LEU A 33 9.46 10.20 17.76
CA LEU A 33 8.40 11.03 17.16
C LEU A 33 7.19 11.16 18.08
N THR A 34 6.82 10.08 18.78
CA THR A 34 5.66 10.03 19.69
C THR A 34 5.95 10.72 21.02
N SER A 35 7.18 10.67 21.53
CA SER A 35 7.58 11.33 22.77
C SER A 35 7.67 12.85 22.66
N ARG A 36 7.60 13.39 21.45
CA ARG A 36 7.69 14.84 21.24
C ARG A 36 6.44 15.54 21.78
N PRO A 37 6.59 16.57 22.64
CA PRO A 37 5.44 17.32 23.14
C PRO A 37 4.71 18.06 22.01
N ALA A 38 3.38 18.03 22.03
CA ALA A 38 2.53 18.64 21.01
C ALA A 38 2.68 20.18 20.91
N THR A 39 3.27 20.81 21.93
CA THR A 39 3.57 22.25 21.96
C THR A 39 4.68 22.65 20.99
N TYR A 40 5.52 21.72 20.53
CA TYR A 40 6.61 22.02 19.61
C TYR A 40 6.17 21.84 18.14
N PRO A 41 6.38 22.85 17.27
CA PRO A 41 5.93 22.79 15.88
C PRO A 41 6.69 21.73 15.08
N VAL A 42 5.99 20.90 14.33
CA VAL A 42 6.62 19.88 13.49
C VAL A 42 7.45 20.53 12.38
N THR A 43 8.75 20.24 12.37
CA THR A 43 9.68 20.76 11.37
C THR A 43 9.55 19.97 10.06
N GLN A 44 9.89 20.60 8.94
CA GLN A 44 9.84 19.96 7.62
C GLN A 44 10.70 18.68 7.56
N LEU A 45 11.94 18.75 8.07
CA LEU A 45 12.83 17.59 8.16
C LEU A 45 12.19 16.42 8.95
N ALA A 46 11.44 16.71 10.01
CA ALA A 46 10.80 15.66 10.79
C ALA A 46 9.63 15.00 10.03
N ARG A 47 8.93 15.74 9.16
CA ARG A 47 7.92 15.18 8.24
C ARG A 47 8.56 14.30 7.18
N GLU A 48 9.67 14.75 6.60
CA GLU A 48 10.40 13.99 5.58
C GLU A 48 10.98 12.69 6.14
N ILE A 49 11.53 12.70 7.36
CA ILE A 49 12.01 11.49 8.04
C ILE A 49 10.84 10.52 8.29
N PHE A 50 9.71 11.04 8.78
CA PHE A 50 8.52 10.22 8.99
C PHE A 50 8.05 9.58 7.68
N ASP A 51 7.91 10.38 6.62
CA ASP A 51 7.45 9.92 5.32
C ASP A 51 8.38 8.86 4.72
N PHE A 52 9.70 9.08 4.80
CA PHE A 52 10.71 8.16 4.29
C PHE A 52 10.60 6.76 4.91
N HIS A 53 10.27 6.67 6.20
CA HIS A 53 10.21 5.40 6.93
C HIS A 53 8.80 4.81 7.03
N ALA A 54 7.75 5.57 6.71
CA ALA A 54 6.35 5.13 6.87
C ALA A 54 6.06 3.85 6.07
N CYS A 55 6.62 3.76 4.86
CA CYS A 55 6.45 2.60 4.00
C CYS A 55 6.99 1.31 4.63
N ASP A 56 8.29 1.30 4.94
CA ASP A 56 8.95 0.11 5.51
C ASP A 56 8.33 -0.28 6.86
N SER A 57 7.97 0.72 7.67
CA SER A 57 7.32 0.52 8.97
C SER A 57 6.01 -0.24 8.85
N ALA A 58 5.14 0.16 7.94
CA ALA A 58 3.85 -0.50 7.82
C ALA A 58 3.95 -1.86 7.12
N ILE A 59 4.92 -2.07 6.21
CA ILE A 59 5.16 -3.40 5.65
C ILE A 59 5.54 -4.39 6.75
N MET A 60 6.50 -4.02 7.62
CA MET A 60 6.87 -4.83 8.78
C MET A 60 5.68 -5.09 9.69
N ALA A 61 4.88 -4.06 9.98
CA ALA A 61 3.70 -4.19 10.83
C ALA A 61 2.62 -5.10 10.20
N CYS A 62 2.42 -5.04 8.88
CA CYS A 62 1.53 -5.95 8.15
C CYS A 62 2.02 -7.40 8.22
N ILE A 63 3.33 -7.64 8.04
CA ILE A 63 3.93 -8.98 8.21
C ILE A 63 3.63 -9.48 9.62
N GLN A 64 3.96 -8.70 10.64
CA GLN A 64 3.78 -9.10 12.04
C GLN A 64 2.31 -9.19 12.47
N GLY A 65 1.39 -8.51 11.78
CA GLY A 65 -0.03 -8.45 12.14
C GLY A 65 -0.28 -7.58 13.36
N VAL A 66 0.51 -6.52 13.51
CA VAL A 66 0.43 -5.57 14.62
C VAL A 66 0.14 -4.17 14.08
N PRO A 67 -0.37 -3.24 14.92
CA PRO A 67 -0.44 -1.83 14.57
C PRO A 67 0.92 -1.27 14.14
N SER A 68 0.94 -0.33 13.18
CA SER A 68 2.18 0.36 12.85
C SER A 68 2.69 1.12 14.09
N PRO A 69 4.00 1.11 14.37
CA PRO A 69 4.55 1.92 15.45
C PRO A 69 4.31 3.42 15.20
N PHE A 70 4.10 3.83 13.94
CA PHE A 70 3.75 5.20 13.57
C PHE A 70 2.26 5.55 13.72
N GLU A 71 1.38 4.60 14.00
CA GLU A 71 -0.06 4.89 14.19
C GLU A 71 -0.32 5.85 15.36
N ARG A 72 0.60 5.90 16.34
CA ARG A 72 0.52 6.81 17.51
C ARG A 72 1.19 8.16 17.28
N VAL A 73 1.87 8.36 16.15
CA VAL A 73 2.52 9.63 15.83
C VAL A 73 1.46 10.68 15.53
N ALA A 74 1.66 11.90 16.05
CA ALA A 74 0.70 12.98 15.89
C ALA A 74 0.40 13.29 14.42
N ARG A 75 -0.86 13.58 14.10
CA ARG A 75 -1.29 13.86 12.73
C ARG A 75 -0.50 14.99 12.06
N ALA A 76 0.01 15.95 12.82
CA ALA A 76 0.81 17.09 12.33
C ALA A 76 2.09 16.69 11.53
N TYR A 77 2.53 15.43 11.62
CA TYR A 77 3.64 14.89 10.85
C TYR A 77 3.30 14.61 9.39
N PHE A 78 2.03 14.39 9.07
CA PHE A 78 1.58 14.06 7.72
C PHE A 78 0.31 14.81 7.29
N ALA A 79 -0.31 15.59 8.17
CA ALA A 79 -1.48 16.40 7.84
C ALA A 79 -1.15 17.49 6.83
N ASN A 80 -2.09 17.72 5.91
CA ASN A 80 -2.10 18.90 5.07
C ASN A 80 -2.54 20.12 5.89
N ASN A 81 -1.58 20.94 6.32
CA ASN A 81 -1.90 22.24 6.92
C ASN A 81 -2.25 23.20 5.78
N ARG A 82 -3.55 23.42 5.55
CA ARG A 82 -4.14 24.25 4.48
C ARG A 82 -3.74 25.75 4.46
N ILE A 83 -2.63 26.13 5.09
CA ILE A 83 -2.19 27.52 5.19
C ILE A 83 -1.32 27.84 3.97
N GLY A 84 -1.98 28.29 2.89
CA GLY A 84 -1.37 28.98 1.75
C GLY A 84 -0.76 28.09 0.66
N TYR A 85 -1.20 28.33 -0.59
CA TYR A 85 -0.66 27.86 -1.88
C TYR A 85 -1.16 26.52 -2.48
N SER A 86 -1.06 26.48 -3.82
CA SER A 86 -1.66 25.60 -4.84
C SER A 86 -1.31 24.11 -4.77
N ASP A 87 -0.51 23.69 -3.80
CA ASP A 87 -0.09 22.29 -3.59
C ASP A 87 -1.08 21.47 -2.75
N CYS A 88 -2.30 21.99 -2.58
CA CYS A 88 -3.28 21.46 -1.65
C CYS A 88 -3.71 20.02 -1.99
N ASP A 89 -3.86 19.68 -3.26
CA ASP A 89 -4.34 18.36 -3.68
C ASP A 89 -3.28 17.28 -3.48
N ARG A 90 -2.04 17.55 -3.90
CA ARG A 90 -0.88 16.65 -3.67
C ARG A 90 -0.67 16.39 -2.18
N ALA A 91 -0.58 17.46 -1.38
CA ALA A 91 -0.39 17.33 0.06
C ALA A 91 -1.56 16.60 0.73
N GLN A 92 -2.80 16.82 0.27
CA GLN A 92 -3.98 16.10 0.76
C GLN A 92 -3.91 14.61 0.45
N LEU A 93 -3.61 14.23 -0.80
CA LEU A 93 -3.53 12.83 -1.20
C LEU A 93 -2.39 12.11 -0.52
N LYS A 94 -1.22 12.76 -0.38
CA LYS A 94 -0.10 12.23 0.38
C LYS A 94 -0.48 12.04 1.85
N ALA A 95 -1.15 13.00 2.48
CA ALA A 95 -1.64 12.88 3.86
C ALA A 95 -2.59 11.70 4.04
N LEU A 96 -3.58 11.55 3.15
CA LEU A 96 -4.53 10.44 3.16
C LEU A 96 -3.84 9.10 2.92
N GLY A 97 -2.96 9.04 1.92
CA GLY A 97 -2.15 7.88 1.58
C GLY A 97 -1.32 7.43 2.78
N THR A 98 -0.61 8.35 3.43
CA THR A 98 0.21 8.05 4.61
C THR A 98 -0.63 7.65 5.83
N GLU A 99 -1.78 8.29 6.06
CA GLU A 99 -2.72 7.90 7.14
C GLU A 99 -3.25 6.47 6.94
N LEU A 100 -3.62 6.11 5.70
CA LEU A 100 -3.97 4.73 5.36
C LEU A 100 -2.78 3.80 5.58
N PHE A 101 -1.58 4.20 5.15
CA PHE A 101 -0.36 3.40 5.24
C PHE A 101 -0.09 2.94 6.67
N ILE A 102 -0.18 3.86 7.65
CA ILE A 102 0.12 3.54 9.05
C ILE A 102 -1.03 2.83 9.78
N ARG A 103 -2.29 2.96 9.33
CA ARG A 103 -3.46 2.38 10.03
C ARG A 103 -3.92 1.02 9.47
N ILE A 104 -3.66 0.74 8.19
CA ILE A 104 -3.98 -0.55 7.55
C ILE A 104 -3.35 -1.76 8.28
N PRO A 105 -2.11 -1.73 8.80
CA PRO A 105 -1.51 -2.89 9.47
C PRO A 105 -2.34 -3.45 10.63
N ARG A 106 -3.00 -2.57 11.40
CA ARG A 106 -3.93 -3.01 12.45
C ARG A 106 -5.11 -3.79 11.87
N LEU A 107 -5.69 -3.33 10.77
CA LEU A 107 -6.77 -4.05 10.10
C LEU A 107 -6.29 -5.40 9.55
N VAL A 108 -5.08 -5.47 8.99
CA VAL A 108 -4.46 -6.74 8.56
C VAL A 108 -4.38 -7.73 9.72
N GLY A 109 -3.90 -7.29 10.89
CA GLY A 109 -3.83 -8.12 12.09
C GLY A 109 -5.20 -8.61 12.58
N LEU A 110 -6.22 -7.75 12.55
CA LEU A 110 -7.60 -8.11 12.90
C LEU A 110 -8.17 -9.16 11.93
N VAL A 111 -8.07 -8.92 10.62
CA VAL A 111 -8.53 -9.87 9.58
C VAL A 111 -7.80 -11.20 9.69
N ARG A 112 -6.49 -11.19 9.94
CA ARG A 112 -5.71 -12.41 10.18
C ARG A 112 -6.22 -13.19 11.37
N SER A 113 -6.46 -12.51 12.48
CA SER A 113 -6.96 -13.14 13.70
C SER A 113 -8.34 -13.76 13.48
N LEU A 114 -9.23 -13.07 12.75
CA LEU A 114 -10.54 -13.58 12.37
C LEU A 114 -10.44 -14.83 11.47
N ARG A 115 -9.50 -14.86 10.51
CA ARG A 115 -9.29 -16.01 9.61
C ARG A 115 -8.75 -17.26 10.33
N LEU A 116 -8.05 -17.08 11.45
CA LEU A 116 -7.41 -18.16 12.20
C LEU A 116 -8.29 -18.73 13.31
N GLN A 117 -9.35 -18.01 13.71
CA GLN A 117 -10.26 -18.45 14.74
C GLN A 117 -11.45 -19.20 14.12
N PRO A 118 -11.72 -20.46 14.54
CA PRO A 118 -12.87 -21.22 14.04
C PRO A 118 -14.23 -20.58 14.39
N ALA A 119 -14.29 -19.84 15.51
CA ALA A 119 -15.45 -19.11 15.98
C ALA A 119 -14.96 -17.74 16.50
N PRO A 120 -14.86 -16.72 15.63
CA PRO A 120 -14.31 -15.43 16.01
C PRO A 120 -15.18 -14.72 17.04
N GLU A 121 -14.55 -14.05 18.00
CA GLU A 121 -15.28 -13.21 18.96
C GLU A 121 -15.99 -12.06 18.25
N ASN A 122 -17.26 -11.80 18.58
CA ASN A 122 -18.04 -10.70 18.01
C ASN A 122 -17.35 -9.33 18.17
N ILE A 123 -16.58 -9.13 19.25
CA ILE A 123 -15.85 -7.88 19.50
C ILE A 123 -14.76 -7.67 18.44
N LEU A 124 -14.03 -8.73 18.08
CA LEU A 124 -12.96 -8.66 17.09
C LEU A 124 -13.49 -8.30 15.70
N LEU A 125 -14.65 -8.88 15.32
CA LEU A 125 -15.33 -8.57 14.09
C LEU A 125 -15.84 -7.13 14.08
N LEU A 126 -16.45 -6.67 15.17
CA LEU A 126 -16.93 -5.28 15.32
C LEU A 126 -15.78 -4.28 15.21
N ASP A 127 -14.64 -4.57 15.83
CA ASP A 127 -13.45 -3.71 15.76
C ASP A 127 -12.89 -3.65 14.33
N ALA A 128 -12.87 -4.78 13.62
CA ALA A 128 -12.45 -4.83 12.22
C ALA A 128 -13.39 -4.04 11.30
N LEU A 129 -14.71 -4.18 11.49
CA LEU A 129 -15.72 -3.45 10.72
C LEU A 129 -15.63 -1.94 10.96
N ARG A 130 -15.59 -1.50 12.23
CA ARG A 130 -15.44 -0.08 12.58
C ARG A 130 -14.16 0.53 12.03
N LEU A 131 -13.05 -0.21 12.10
CA LEU A 131 -11.79 0.25 11.53
C LEU A 131 -11.88 0.35 10.01
N THR A 132 -12.48 -0.63 9.35
CA THR A 132 -12.69 -0.65 7.90
C THR A 132 -13.52 0.56 7.44
N GLU A 133 -14.65 0.83 8.09
CA GLU A 133 -15.50 2.01 7.82
C GLU A 133 -14.72 3.32 8.00
N SER A 134 -13.98 3.44 9.11
CA SER A 134 -13.14 4.62 9.38
C SER A 134 -12.11 4.83 8.28
N LEU A 135 -11.44 3.77 7.81
CA LEU A 135 -10.43 3.86 6.76
C LEU A 135 -11.04 4.12 5.38
N LEU A 136 -12.21 3.56 5.08
CA LEU A 136 -12.90 3.78 3.80
C LEU A 136 -13.36 5.23 3.63
N SER A 137 -13.62 5.92 4.74
CA SER A 137 -13.93 7.35 4.76
C SER A 137 -12.73 8.24 4.37
N LEU A 138 -11.50 7.73 4.45
CA LEU A 138 -10.29 8.45 4.07
C LEU A 138 -10.11 8.43 2.54
N ARG A 139 -10.81 9.32 1.85
CA ARG A 139 -10.70 9.52 0.40
C ARG A 139 -10.97 10.96 0.02
N ASP A 140 -10.33 11.40 -1.06
CA ASP A 140 -10.63 12.68 -1.71
C ASP A 140 -10.57 12.50 -3.24
N PRO A 141 -11.66 11.97 -3.83
CA PRO A 141 -11.69 11.72 -5.28
C PRO A 141 -11.61 13.01 -6.10
N GLN A 142 -11.94 14.17 -5.50
CA GLN A 142 -11.81 15.44 -6.20
C GLN A 142 -10.35 15.91 -6.27
N ALA A 143 -9.61 15.79 -5.17
CA ALA A 143 -8.17 16.06 -5.18
C ALA A 143 -7.44 15.12 -6.14
N GLU A 144 -7.79 13.82 -6.13
CA GLU A 144 -7.28 12.83 -7.08
C GLU A 144 -7.56 13.24 -8.53
N GLY A 145 -8.82 13.56 -8.85
CA GLY A 145 -9.21 13.95 -10.20
C GLY A 145 -8.55 15.25 -10.67
N ARG A 146 -8.33 16.23 -9.79
CA ARG A 146 -7.62 17.47 -10.13
C ARG A 146 -6.13 17.24 -10.37
N LEU A 147 -5.48 16.41 -9.55
CA LEU A 147 -4.06 16.09 -9.72
C LEU A 147 -3.83 15.28 -11.01
N LEU A 148 -4.71 14.34 -11.33
CA LEU A 148 -4.66 13.55 -12.56
C LEU A 148 -4.77 14.39 -13.84
N ARG A 149 -5.51 15.50 -13.83
CA ARG A 149 -5.61 16.40 -15.00
C ARG A 149 -4.28 17.05 -15.39
N ASN A 150 -3.33 17.11 -14.47
CA ASN A 150 -2.02 17.70 -14.70
C ASN A 150 -0.98 16.66 -15.16
N ILE A 151 -1.34 15.37 -15.18
CA ILE A 151 -0.45 14.27 -15.56
C ILE A 151 -0.64 13.96 -17.04
N LYS A 152 0.48 13.82 -17.77
CA LYS A 152 0.44 13.48 -19.19
C LYS A 152 0.36 11.97 -19.35
N VAL A 153 -0.54 11.53 -20.23
CA VAL A 153 -0.61 10.14 -20.69
C VAL A 153 0.09 10.08 -22.04
N ASN A 154 1.20 9.36 -22.11
CA ASN A 154 1.85 9.10 -23.39
C ASN A 154 1.40 7.73 -23.89
N THR A 155 0.91 7.68 -25.13
CA THR A 155 0.80 6.41 -25.86
C THR A 155 2.19 6.02 -26.32
N SER A 156 2.62 4.79 -26.02
CA SER A 156 3.87 4.28 -26.58
C SER A 156 3.69 4.11 -28.09
N ASP A 157 4.42 4.89 -28.89
CA ASP A 157 4.52 4.73 -30.35
C ASP A 157 5.38 3.51 -30.75
N ASP A 158 5.92 2.78 -29.77
CA ASP A 158 6.89 1.73 -30.02
C ASP A 158 6.20 0.41 -30.39
N THR A 159 5.93 0.26 -31.70
CA THR A 159 5.46 -0.99 -32.35
C THR A 159 6.39 -2.21 -32.17
N GLY A 160 7.47 -2.11 -31.38
CA GLY A 160 8.50 -3.14 -31.24
C GLY A 160 8.72 -3.75 -29.85
N ALA A 161 8.13 -3.23 -28.77
CA ALA A 161 8.45 -3.67 -27.42
C ALA A 161 7.22 -4.20 -26.65
N ALA A 162 7.39 -5.36 -26.03
CA ALA A 162 6.39 -6.19 -25.37
C ALA A 162 5.81 -5.60 -24.05
N SER A 163 5.31 -4.36 -24.08
CA SER A 163 4.49 -3.81 -22.99
C SER A 163 3.01 -3.81 -23.42
N PRO A 164 2.14 -4.66 -22.86
CA PRO A 164 0.72 -4.69 -23.21
C PRO A 164 -0.05 -3.45 -22.72
N LEU A 165 0.58 -2.58 -21.94
CA LEU A 165 0.04 -1.28 -21.54
C LEU A 165 0.55 -0.23 -22.53
N TRP A 166 -0.29 0.08 -23.52
CA TRP A 166 0.02 1.03 -24.58
C TRP A 166 0.11 2.49 -24.09
N GLN A 167 -0.07 2.72 -22.79
CA GLN A 167 -0.12 4.02 -22.15
C GLN A 167 0.77 4.03 -20.91
N ASN A 168 1.46 5.14 -20.66
CA ASN A 168 2.24 5.37 -19.44
C ASN A 168 1.93 6.76 -18.86
N LEU A 169 1.92 6.86 -17.54
CA LEU A 169 1.78 8.13 -16.82
C LEU A 169 3.12 8.81 -16.67
N TYR A 170 3.19 10.08 -17.10
CA TYR A 170 4.35 10.93 -16.90
C TYR A 170 4.04 12.02 -15.88
N PHE A 171 4.77 11.99 -14.76
CA PHE A 171 4.58 12.91 -13.65
C PHE A 171 5.51 14.12 -13.78
N VAL A 172 4.96 15.31 -13.49
CA VAL A 172 5.71 16.57 -13.48
C VAL A 172 6.76 16.58 -12.36
N SER A 173 6.45 15.94 -11.24
CA SER A 173 7.37 15.81 -10.10
C SER A 173 7.29 14.43 -9.46
N VAL A 174 8.39 14.03 -8.80
CA VAL A 174 8.44 12.80 -7.99
C VAL A 174 7.42 12.86 -6.86
N ASP A 175 7.13 14.04 -6.33
CA ASP A 175 6.15 14.23 -5.26
C ASP A 175 4.71 13.95 -5.72
N ASP A 176 4.37 14.26 -6.98
CA ASP A 176 3.05 13.91 -7.55
C ASP A 176 2.90 12.39 -7.68
N PHE A 177 3.95 11.74 -8.19
CA PHE A 177 4.04 10.29 -8.26
C PHE A 177 3.90 9.67 -6.87
N GLU A 178 4.66 10.13 -5.88
CA GLU A 178 4.58 9.60 -4.53
C GLU A 178 3.20 9.79 -3.92
N ALA A 179 2.59 10.98 -4.05
CA ALA A 179 1.27 11.24 -3.48
C ALA A 179 0.21 10.29 -4.03
N LEU A 180 0.18 10.09 -5.36
CA LEU A 180 -0.77 9.20 -6.02
C LEU A 180 -0.44 7.72 -5.78
N ALA A 181 0.83 7.32 -5.89
CA ALA A 181 1.25 5.94 -5.67
C ALA A 181 0.95 5.49 -4.23
N TYR A 182 1.21 6.32 -3.22
CA TYR A 182 0.84 6.03 -1.82
C TYR A 182 -0.67 5.90 -1.66
N TYR A 183 -1.43 6.85 -2.20
CA TYR A 183 -2.89 6.84 -2.10
C TYR A 183 -3.50 5.60 -2.78
N TRP A 184 -3.15 5.33 -4.04
CA TRP A 184 -3.71 4.24 -4.82
C TRP A 184 -3.42 2.86 -4.25
N GLN A 185 -2.16 2.56 -3.94
CA GLN A 185 -1.79 1.22 -3.44
C GLN A 185 -2.45 0.89 -2.10
N ASN A 186 -2.64 1.90 -1.25
CA ASN A 186 -3.30 1.72 0.05
C ASN A 186 -4.79 1.64 -0.08
N ARG A 187 -5.39 2.46 -0.96
CA ARG A 187 -6.82 2.36 -1.27
C ARG A 187 -7.14 0.97 -1.83
N LEU A 188 -6.30 0.47 -2.74
CA LEU A 188 -6.43 -0.86 -3.33
C LEU A 188 -6.30 -1.96 -2.26
N SER A 189 -5.30 -1.86 -1.39
CA SER A 189 -5.10 -2.80 -0.28
C SER A 189 -6.30 -2.82 0.69
N LEU A 190 -6.87 -1.64 1.00
CA LEU A 190 -8.04 -1.50 1.85
C LEU A 190 -9.28 -2.16 1.24
N LEU A 191 -9.53 -1.95 -0.06
CA LEU A 191 -10.66 -2.58 -0.76
C LEU A 191 -10.54 -4.11 -0.76
N ARG A 192 -9.33 -4.64 -0.96
CA ARG A 192 -9.07 -6.08 -0.84
C ARG A 192 -9.31 -6.61 0.57
N LEU A 193 -8.85 -5.89 1.60
CA LEU A 193 -9.06 -6.26 3.00
C LEU A 193 -10.55 -6.27 3.37
N GLU A 194 -11.30 -5.28 2.91
CA GLU A 194 -12.75 -5.22 3.08
C GLU A 194 -13.43 -6.45 2.44
N GLN A 195 -13.05 -6.81 1.21
CA GLN A 195 -13.57 -8.00 0.55
C GLN A 195 -13.25 -9.27 1.36
N ARG A 196 -12.05 -9.40 1.91
CA ARG A 196 -11.70 -10.54 2.79
C ARG A 196 -12.49 -10.54 4.08
N LEU A 197 -12.71 -9.38 4.70
CA LEU A 197 -13.49 -9.27 5.93
C LEU A 197 -14.93 -9.74 5.72
N HIS A 198 -15.56 -9.34 4.60
CA HIS A 198 -16.90 -9.82 4.25
C HIS A 198 -16.97 -11.34 4.02
N ASN A 199 -15.92 -11.94 3.45
CA ASN A 199 -15.88 -13.40 3.25
C ASN A 199 -15.72 -14.18 4.57
N VAL A 200 -15.22 -13.53 5.63
CA VAL A 200 -15.06 -14.15 6.97
C VAL A 200 -16.31 -13.98 7.83
N GLN A 201 -17.22 -13.07 7.47
CA GLN A 201 -18.49 -12.90 8.17
C GLN A 201 -19.35 -14.16 7.96
N PRO A 202 -19.75 -14.89 9.03
CA PRO A 202 -20.72 -15.95 8.87
C PRO A 202 -22.05 -15.34 8.40
N ASN A 203 -22.80 -16.06 7.58
CA ASN A 203 -24.18 -15.73 7.17
C ASN A 203 -25.07 -15.62 8.43
N ILE A 204 -25.00 -14.51 9.17
CA ILE A 204 -25.77 -14.26 10.39
C ILE A 204 -27.20 -13.78 10.05
N THR A 205 -27.48 -13.54 8.77
CA THR A 205 -28.82 -13.17 8.31
C THR A 205 -29.28 -14.12 7.21
N ASP A 206 -30.24 -15.00 7.57
CA ASP A 206 -31.21 -15.62 6.66
C ASP A 206 -32.15 -14.55 6.05
N GLU A 207 -31.57 -13.49 5.47
CA GLU A 207 -32.28 -12.53 4.64
C GLU A 207 -31.69 -12.58 3.23
N PRO A 208 -32.55 -12.53 2.19
CA PRO A 208 -32.14 -12.86 0.83
C PRO A 208 -31.03 -11.92 0.36
N GLU A 209 -30.00 -12.51 -0.25
CA GLU A 209 -28.70 -12.02 -0.73
C GLU A 209 -28.71 -10.78 -1.66
N VAL A 210 -29.81 -10.03 -1.73
CA VAL A 210 -30.12 -9.12 -2.84
C VAL A 210 -29.58 -7.69 -2.63
N HIS A 211 -29.32 -7.25 -1.40
CA HIS A 211 -28.84 -5.87 -1.16
C HIS A 211 -27.32 -5.70 -0.97
N PHE A 212 -26.58 -6.75 -0.58
CA PHE A 212 -25.14 -6.63 -0.33
C PHE A 212 -24.27 -6.84 -1.58
N ARG A 213 -24.69 -7.67 -2.56
CA ARG A 213 -23.95 -7.90 -3.82
C ARG A 213 -23.88 -6.67 -4.74
N SER A 214 -24.87 -5.77 -4.65
CA SER A 214 -24.94 -4.55 -5.49
C SER A 214 -23.79 -3.56 -5.22
N SER A 215 -23.30 -3.46 -3.97
CA SER A 215 -22.22 -2.53 -3.61
C SER A 215 -20.84 -2.97 -4.12
N PHE A 216 -20.64 -4.29 -4.28
CA PHE A 216 -19.37 -4.85 -4.75
C PHE A 216 -19.05 -4.45 -6.19
N GLY A 217 -20.04 -4.31 -7.08
CA GLY A 217 -19.80 -3.88 -8.45
C GLY A 217 -19.08 -2.52 -8.53
N SER A 218 -19.48 -1.56 -7.69
CA SER A 218 -18.84 -0.23 -7.63
C SER A 218 -17.41 -0.29 -7.07
N ARG A 219 -17.16 -1.17 -6.10
CA ARG A 219 -15.84 -1.36 -5.45
C ARG A 219 -14.87 -2.12 -6.34
N THR A 220 -15.36 -3.14 -7.03
CA THR A 220 -14.61 -3.89 -8.03
C THR A 220 -14.18 -2.97 -9.18
N ASN A 221 -15.05 -2.07 -9.66
CA ASN A 221 -14.67 -1.05 -10.63
C ASN A 221 -13.59 -0.09 -10.09
N GLU A 222 -13.69 0.32 -8.81
CA GLU A 222 -12.63 1.12 -8.17
C GLU A 222 -11.31 0.36 -8.11
N MET A 223 -11.33 -0.93 -7.76
CA MET A 223 -10.13 -1.79 -7.72
C MET A 223 -9.46 -1.92 -9.09
N PHE A 224 -10.23 -2.15 -10.16
CA PHE A 224 -9.70 -2.21 -11.53
C PHE A 224 -9.04 -0.89 -11.93
N ARG A 225 -9.73 0.24 -11.70
CA ARG A 225 -9.19 1.56 -12.00
C ARG A 225 -7.89 1.86 -11.26
N LEU A 226 -7.82 1.51 -9.97
CA LEU A 226 -6.62 1.71 -9.14
C LEU A 226 -5.47 0.79 -9.58
N MET A 227 -5.77 -0.47 -9.89
CA MET A 227 -4.82 -1.43 -10.43
C MET A 227 -4.20 -0.92 -11.72
N GLU A 228 -5.02 -0.49 -12.67
CA GLU A 228 -4.58 0.10 -13.93
C GLU A 228 -3.72 1.35 -13.68
N SER A 229 -4.19 2.28 -12.85
CA SER A 229 -3.45 3.52 -12.53
C SER A 229 -2.05 3.24 -11.97
N ILE A 230 -1.92 2.23 -11.11
CA ILE A 230 -0.62 1.80 -10.54
C ILE A 230 0.28 1.19 -11.63
N LEU A 231 -0.28 0.36 -12.50
CA LEU A 231 0.48 -0.29 -13.58
C LEU A 231 1.01 0.72 -14.60
N LEU A 232 0.22 1.74 -14.93
CA LEU A 232 0.64 2.83 -15.82
C LEU A 232 1.79 3.68 -15.24
N CYS A 233 2.16 3.49 -13.96
CA CYS A 233 3.31 4.15 -13.34
C CYS A 233 4.63 3.39 -13.50
N ALA A 234 4.63 2.17 -14.07
CA ALA A 234 5.79 1.29 -14.05
C ALA A 234 7.03 1.95 -14.65
N ASP A 235 6.93 2.48 -15.86
CA ASP A 235 8.04 3.11 -16.56
C ASP A 235 8.58 4.33 -15.80
N TYR A 236 7.70 5.15 -15.21
CA TYR A 236 8.13 6.29 -14.40
C TYR A 236 8.89 5.82 -13.14
N ALA A 237 8.38 4.79 -12.46
CA ALA A 237 8.99 4.25 -11.26
C ALA A 237 10.40 3.69 -11.53
N GLU A 238 10.64 3.10 -12.70
CA GLU A 238 11.96 2.60 -13.12
C GLU A 238 12.99 3.72 -13.31
N THR A 239 12.56 4.95 -13.61
CA THR A 239 13.49 6.09 -13.72
C THR A 239 14.01 6.60 -12.37
N LEU A 240 13.41 6.17 -11.25
CA LEU A 240 13.73 6.68 -9.93
C LEU A 240 14.89 5.90 -9.29
N SER A 241 15.95 6.60 -8.91
CA SER A 241 17.19 6.00 -8.41
C SER A 241 17.17 5.66 -6.91
N LEU A 242 16.23 6.21 -6.13
CA LEU A 242 16.20 5.97 -4.68
C LEU A 242 15.59 4.60 -4.39
N ARG A 243 16.29 3.79 -3.59
CA ARG A 243 15.79 2.47 -3.15
C ARG A 243 14.42 2.51 -2.47
N LYS A 244 14.05 3.61 -1.82
CA LYS A 244 12.72 3.78 -1.21
C LYS A 244 11.61 3.67 -2.26
N HIS A 245 11.83 4.20 -3.46
CA HIS A 245 10.86 4.18 -4.56
C HIS A 245 10.71 2.78 -5.13
N GLY A 246 11.83 2.06 -5.33
CA GLY A 246 11.81 0.65 -5.71
C GLY A 246 11.02 -0.22 -4.73
N ARG A 247 11.24 -0.07 -3.42
CA ARG A 247 10.47 -0.81 -2.40
C ARG A 247 8.99 -0.46 -2.37
N MET A 248 8.67 0.83 -2.45
CA MET A 248 7.29 1.31 -2.52
C MET A 248 6.57 0.72 -3.75
N PHE A 249 7.23 0.75 -4.91
CA PHE A 249 6.67 0.25 -6.15
C PHE A 249 6.54 -1.28 -6.15
N ALA A 250 7.53 -2.00 -5.61
CA ALA A 250 7.44 -3.44 -5.40
C ALA A 250 6.24 -3.85 -4.54
N ARG A 251 5.98 -3.13 -3.44
CA ARG A 251 4.77 -3.34 -2.64
C ARG A 251 3.51 -3.12 -3.48
N ALA A 252 3.45 -2.05 -4.27
CA ALA A 252 2.31 -1.79 -5.14
C ALA A 252 2.07 -2.93 -6.15
N MET A 253 3.14 -3.49 -6.72
CA MET A 253 3.07 -4.68 -7.60
C MET A 253 2.56 -5.92 -6.87
N ILE A 254 2.98 -6.17 -5.63
CA ILE A 254 2.45 -7.27 -4.80
C ILE A 254 0.95 -7.09 -4.53
N VAL A 255 0.50 -5.86 -4.27
CA VAL A 255 -0.92 -5.56 -4.06
C VAL A 255 -1.71 -5.80 -5.35
N VAL A 256 -1.20 -5.32 -6.49
CA VAL A 256 -1.80 -5.53 -7.83
C VAL A 256 -1.86 -7.02 -8.18
N TRP A 257 -0.79 -7.77 -7.93
CA TRP A 257 -0.75 -9.22 -8.12
C TRP A 257 -1.90 -9.89 -7.39
N GLY A 258 -2.10 -9.53 -6.13
CA GLY A 258 -3.20 -10.07 -5.34
C GLY A 258 -4.58 -9.75 -5.92
N VAL A 259 -4.81 -8.55 -6.48
CA VAL A 259 -6.06 -8.22 -7.19
C VAL A 259 -6.27 -9.14 -8.39
N ILE A 260 -5.24 -9.32 -9.22
CA ILE A 260 -5.30 -10.19 -10.41
C ILE A 260 -5.69 -11.62 -10.00
N MET A 261 -5.11 -12.14 -8.92
CA MET A 261 -5.44 -13.48 -8.44
C MET A 261 -6.84 -13.55 -7.81
N ASP A 262 -7.28 -12.51 -7.09
CA ASP A 262 -8.63 -12.42 -6.54
C ASP A 262 -9.70 -12.45 -7.67
N ILE A 263 -9.45 -11.76 -8.79
CA ILE A 263 -10.33 -11.73 -9.96
C ILE A 263 -10.36 -13.08 -10.68
N ARG A 264 -9.18 -13.71 -10.91
CA ARG A 264 -9.09 -15.03 -11.55
C ARG A 264 -9.85 -16.12 -10.79
N LEU A 265 -9.85 -16.04 -9.45
CA LEU A 265 -10.61 -16.97 -8.61
C LEU A 265 -12.12 -16.68 -8.64
N GLY A 266 -12.53 -15.43 -8.91
CA GLY A 266 -13.95 -15.02 -8.97
C GLY A 266 -14.61 -15.16 -10.34
N LEU A 267 -13.84 -15.12 -11.44
CA LEU A 267 -14.30 -15.24 -12.82
C LEU A 267 -13.77 -16.54 -13.43
N ILE A 268 -14.45 -17.66 -13.16
CA ILE A 268 -14.19 -18.95 -13.85
C ILE A 268 -14.77 -18.95 -15.28
N GLN A 269 -15.51 -17.91 -15.70
CA GLN A 269 -16.14 -17.86 -17.02
C GLN A 269 -16.03 -16.45 -17.61
N ASP A 270 -15.62 -16.42 -18.89
CA ASP A 270 -15.60 -15.30 -19.82
C ASP A 270 -14.42 -14.31 -19.78
N GLY A 271 -13.56 -14.45 -20.79
CA GLY A 271 -12.76 -13.37 -21.37
C GLY A 271 -11.26 -13.59 -21.32
N GLU A 272 -10.60 -13.48 -22.48
CA GLU A 272 -9.15 -13.37 -22.69
C GLU A 272 -8.51 -12.30 -21.79
N TRP A 273 -8.27 -12.64 -20.53
CA TRP A 273 -7.30 -11.93 -19.71
C TRP A 273 -5.93 -12.35 -20.22
N THR A 274 -5.24 -11.44 -20.90
CA THR A 274 -3.94 -11.65 -21.53
C THR A 274 -3.00 -12.34 -20.54
N SER A 275 -2.50 -13.51 -20.91
CA SER A 275 -1.56 -14.33 -20.12
C SER A 275 -0.30 -13.56 -19.67
N THR A 276 -0.04 -12.39 -20.28
CA THR A 276 1.11 -11.53 -20.10
C THR A 276 1.07 -10.63 -18.86
N MET A 277 -0.11 -10.33 -18.30
CA MET A 277 -0.25 -9.35 -17.21
C MET A 277 0.38 -9.78 -15.87
N PRO A 278 0.15 -11.01 -15.35
CA PRO A 278 0.84 -11.46 -14.13
C PRO A 278 2.36 -11.53 -14.33
N GLU A 279 2.82 -11.98 -15.50
CA GLU A 279 4.25 -12.06 -15.81
C GLU A 279 4.91 -10.68 -15.80
N GLN A 280 4.22 -9.66 -16.31
CA GLN A 280 4.68 -8.27 -16.25
C GLN A 280 4.75 -7.77 -14.81
N VAL A 281 3.71 -8.00 -14.01
CA VAL A 281 3.68 -7.60 -12.59
C VAL A 281 4.82 -8.26 -11.80
N LEU A 282 5.05 -9.56 -12.02
CA LEU A 282 6.15 -10.29 -11.41
C LEU A 282 7.51 -9.72 -11.83
N ARG A 283 7.69 -9.41 -13.12
CA ARG A 283 8.91 -8.80 -13.64
C ARG A 283 9.16 -7.44 -13.00
N SER A 284 8.14 -6.57 -12.96
CA SER A 284 8.23 -5.25 -12.35
C SER A 284 8.53 -5.32 -10.85
N ALA A 285 7.92 -6.26 -10.11
CA ALA A 285 8.24 -6.49 -8.71
C ALA A 285 9.71 -6.91 -8.51
N ASN A 286 10.21 -7.83 -9.34
CA ASN A 286 11.60 -8.30 -9.29
C ASN A 286 12.62 -7.21 -9.64
N THR A 287 12.35 -6.41 -10.67
CA THR A 287 13.16 -5.24 -11.04
C THR A 287 13.21 -4.23 -9.88
N ALA A 288 12.06 -3.93 -9.27
CA ALA A 288 11.95 -2.92 -8.23
C ALA A 288 12.56 -3.35 -6.88
N LEU A 289 12.45 -4.64 -6.53
CA LEU A 289 13.09 -5.21 -5.34
C LEU A 289 14.60 -5.37 -5.51
N ALA A 290 15.06 -5.70 -6.73
CA ALA A 290 16.44 -6.03 -7.04
C ALA A 290 17.05 -7.10 -6.11
N VAL A 291 16.22 -8.04 -5.62
CA VAL A 291 16.63 -9.14 -4.75
C VAL A 291 17.00 -10.36 -5.60
N LYS A 292 18.07 -11.07 -5.21
CA LYS A 292 18.47 -12.34 -5.84
C LYS A 292 18.44 -13.49 -4.82
N PRO A 293 17.90 -14.68 -5.19
CA PRO A 293 17.23 -15.00 -6.46
C PRO A 293 15.93 -14.20 -6.64
N ASP A 294 15.44 -14.09 -7.87
CA ASP A 294 14.17 -13.39 -8.14
C ASP A 294 13.00 -14.10 -7.43
N PHE A 295 11.94 -13.36 -7.13
CA PHE A 295 10.70 -13.93 -6.61
C PHE A 295 10.03 -14.80 -7.66
N THR A 296 9.44 -15.89 -7.18
CA THR A 296 8.59 -16.79 -7.95
C THR A 296 7.12 -16.38 -7.86
N ILE A 297 6.26 -17.06 -8.62
CA ILE A 297 4.79 -16.91 -8.52
C ILE A 297 4.32 -17.21 -7.08
N GLU A 298 4.84 -18.29 -6.47
CA GLU A 298 4.49 -18.66 -5.10
C GLU A 298 4.94 -17.60 -4.08
N ASP A 299 6.10 -16.97 -4.30
CA ASP A 299 6.57 -15.86 -3.45
C ASP A 299 5.62 -14.66 -3.52
N MET A 300 5.11 -14.33 -4.71
CA MET A 300 4.14 -13.26 -4.90
C MET A 300 2.77 -13.59 -4.27
N ASP A 301 2.31 -14.84 -4.38
CA ASP A 301 1.07 -15.30 -3.76
C ASP A 301 1.14 -15.19 -2.23
N ASN A 302 2.23 -15.70 -1.64
CA ASN A 302 2.47 -15.59 -0.20
C ASN A 302 2.57 -14.12 0.23
N ALA A 303 3.30 -13.28 -0.50
CA ALA A 303 3.44 -11.86 -0.20
C ALA A 303 2.10 -11.11 -0.29
N ALA A 304 1.29 -11.40 -1.30
CA ALA A 304 0.00 -10.75 -1.51
C ALA A 304 -1.05 -11.16 -0.46
N ASP A 305 -1.01 -12.42 0.02
CA ASP A 305 -1.90 -12.91 1.09
C ASP A 305 -1.59 -12.21 2.42
N ILE A 306 -0.31 -11.95 2.75
CA ILE A 306 0.08 -11.23 3.99
C ILE A 306 -0.68 -9.91 4.14
N PHE A 307 -0.78 -9.13 3.06
CA PHE A 307 -1.43 -7.82 3.07
C PHE A 307 -2.96 -7.86 3.18
N VAL A 308 -3.55 -9.04 3.10
CA VAL A 308 -5.01 -9.26 3.28
C VAL A 308 -5.31 -10.20 4.47
N GLY A 309 -4.41 -10.22 5.46
CA GLY A 309 -4.58 -11.00 6.70
C GLY A 309 -4.15 -12.46 6.58
N GLY A 310 -3.36 -12.80 5.57
CA GLY A 310 -2.74 -14.12 5.40
C GLY A 310 -1.65 -14.43 6.42
N GLN A 311 -1.17 -15.67 6.41
CA GLN A 311 -0.06 -16.10 7.28
C GLN A 311 1.27 -15.41 6.88
N PRO A 312 2.09 -14.95 7.84
CA PRO A 312 3.38 -14.36 7.55
C PRO A 312 4.43 -15.45 7.25
N LYS A 313 4.46 -15.90 6.00
CA LYS A 313 5.41 -16.92 5.53
C LYS A 313 6.03 -16.55 4.19
N GLY A 314 7.12 -17.26 3.86
CA GLY A 314 7.79 -17.17 2.57
C GLY A 314 8.86 -16.08 2.48
N ARG A 315 9.49 -15.99 1.32
CA ARG A 315 10.71 -15.19 1.10
C ARG A 315 10.52 -13.69 1.30
N PHE A 316 9.29 -13.19 1.13
CA PHE A 316 8.98 -11.78 1.42
C PHE A 316 9.14 -11.46 2.91
N VAL A 317 8.85 -12.39 3.81
CA VAL A 317 9.02 -12.20 5.26
C VAL A 317 10.51 -12.22 5.63
N GLU A 318 11.25 -13.18 5.08
CA GLU A 318 12.70 -13.31 5.25
C GLU A 318 13.46 -12.05 4.82
N LEU A 319 13.00 -11.38 3.75
CA LEU A 319 13.59 -10.14 3.25
C LEU A 319 13.60 -9.02 4.31
N TYR A 320 12.59 -8.99 5.20
CA TYR A 320 12.47 -8.03 6.30
C TYR A 320 13.11 -8.51 7.61
N GLY A 321 13.73 -9.70 7.60
CA GLY A 321 14.38 -10.29 8.78
C GLY A 321 13.41 -10.63 9.90
N LEU A 322 12.19 -11.05 9.52
CA LEU A 322 11.10 -11.45 10.39
C LEU A 322 10.77 -12.92 10.22
#